data_AF-A0A2D4PWL3-F1
#
_entry.id   AF-A0A2D4PWL3-F1
#
_cell.length_a   1.000
_cell.length_b   1.000
_cell.length_c   1.000
_cell.angle_alpha   90.00
_cell.angle_beta   90.00
_cell.angle_gamma   90.00
#
_symmetry.space_group_name_H-M   'P 1'
#
loop_
_entity.id
_entity.type
_entity.pdbx_description
1 polymer ?
#
loop_
_entity_poly.entity_id
_entity_poly.type
_entity_poly.pdbx_seq_one_letter_code
_entity_poly.pdbx_strand_id
1 'polypeptide(L)'
;IDLTEAYLHIPIRPSHFKFLRFCYEGRHFEYRAMPFGLSSAPRAFTKILAALTAHIRQTPIRIQCYLDDILILSSSAHQARANIKTTIQVLPTHGFSINTKKSQLSPSTRLSHLGSIIDTSQNMVFLSPDRLNNISNMISIRSLRKESH
;
A
#
# COMPACT_ATOMS: atom_id res chain seq x y z
N ILE A 1 1.52 0.62 -8.24
CA ILE A 1 2.64 1.41 -7.67
C ILE A 1 2.64 1.13 -6.18
N ASP A 2 3.82 0.87 -5.61
CA ASP A 2 4.05 0.58 -4.20
C ASP A 2 4.87 1.73 -3.60
N LEU A 3 4.47 2.24 -2.44
CA LEU A 3 5.19 3.28 -1.72
C LEU A 3 6.23 2.67 -0.77
N THR A 4 7.47 3.14 -0.81
CA THR A 4 8.52 2.67 0.10
C THR A 4 8.21 3.09 1.53
N GLU A 5 8.21 2.14 2.48
CA GLU A 5 8.07 2.41 3.93
C GLU A 5 7.01 3.47 4.27
N ALA A 6 5.82 3.34 3.71
CA ALA A 6 4.91 4.45 3.50
C ALA A 6 4.53 5.23 4.78
N TYR A 7 4.43 4.57 5.93
CA TYR A 7 4.17 5.25 7.21
C TYR A 7 5.32 6.17 7.64
N LEU A 8 6.58 5.81 7.34
CA LEU A 8 7.74 6.63 7.70
C LEU A 8 7.81 7.96 6.92
N HIS A 9 7.01 8.13 5.87
CA HIS A 9 6.85 9.44 5.22
C HIS A 9 6.04 10.44 6.04
N ILE A 10 5.28 9.98 7.05
CA ILE A 10 4.40 10.85 7.83
C ILE A 10 5.12 11.32 9.10
N PRO A 11 5.49 12.61 9.19
CA PRO A 11 6.14 13.13 10.38
C PRO A 11 5.17 13.12 11.57
N ILE A 12 5.69 12.83 12.75
CA ILE A 12 4.96 12.94 14.00
C ILE A 12 5.12 14.35 14.54
N ARG A 13 4.07 14.87 15.17
CA ARG A 13 4.15 16.15 15.88
C ARG A 13 5.19 16.05 17.02
N PRO A 14 6.14 16.99 17.16
CA PRO A 14 7.20 16.89 18.18
C PRO A 14 6.71 16.67 19.61
N SER A 15 5.55 17.25 19.97
CA SER A 15 4.92 17.05 21.29
C SER A 15 4.50 15.61 21.58
N HIS A 16 4.39 14.76 20.55
CA HIS A 16 4.00 13.35 20.66
C HIS A 16 5.18 12.38 20.65
N PHE A 17 6.42 12.82 20.40
CA PHE A 17 7.59 11.92 20.36
C PHE A 17 7.75 11.12 21.67
N LYS A 18 7.45 11.74 22.82
CA LYS A 18 7.50 11.09 24.14
C LYS A 18 6.63 9.85 24.28
N PHE A 19 5.54 9.74 23.51
CA PHE A 19 4.65 8.57 23.54
C PHE A 19 5.14 7.42 22.67
N LEU A 20 6.17 7.67 21.85
CA LEU A 20 6.71 6.74 20.87
C LEU A 20 8.20 6.47 21.15
N ARG A 21 8.54 6.42 22.44
CA ARG A 21 9.86 6.08 22.94
C ARG A 21 10.04 4.58 23.00
N PHE A 22 11.24 4.12 22.67
CA PHE A 22 11.67 2.74 22.89
C PHE A 22 13.10 2.72 23.44
N CYS A 23 13.47 1.59 24.06
CA CYS A 23 14.81 1.37 24.58
C CYS A 23 15.48 0.22 23.82
N TYR A 24 16.72 0.43 23.39
CA TYR A 24 17.56 -0.60 22.78
C TYR A 24 18.97 -0.48 23.35
N GLU A 25 19.50 -1.57 23.91
CA GLU A 25 20.84 -1.62 24.52
C GLU A 25 21.08 -0.51 25.56
N GLY A 26 20.08 -0.21 26.39
CA GLY A 26 20.17 0.82 27.42
C GLY A 26 20.12 2.26 26.88
N ARG A 27 19.92 2.45 25.58
CA ARG A 27 19.75 3.76 24.94
C ARG A 27 18.29 4.01 24.60
N HIS A 28 17.84 5.24 24.89
CA HIS A 28 16.49 5.67 24.58
C HIS A 28 16.42 6.31 23.19
N PHE A 29 15.43 5.89 22.41
CA PHE A 29 15.15 6.40 21.07
C PHE A 29 13.70 6.88 20.98
N GLU A 30 13.44 7.77 20.03
CA GLU A 30 12.13 8.35 19.77
C GLU A 30 11.85 8.29 18.27
N TYR A 31 10.64 7.84 17.91
CA TYR A 31 10.19 7.94 16.53
C TYR A 31 9.82 9.39 16.18
N ARG A 32 10.40 9.87 15.07
CA ARG A 32 10.10 11.18 14.48
C ARG A 32 9.11 11.11 13.32
N ALA A 33 8.94 9.91 12.74
CA ALA A 33 7.94 9.59 11.74
C ALA A 33 7.12 8.38 12.19
N MET A 34 5.89 8.28 11.69
CA MET A 34 4.89 7.32 12.14
C MET A 34 5.40 5.88 12.04
N PRO A 35 5.64 5.17 13.15
CA PRO A 35 6.17 3.82 13.09
C PRO A 35 5.06 2.81 12.81
N PHE A 36 5.48 1.63 12.36
CA PHE A 36 4.60 0.47 12.26
C PHE A 36 4.13 0.02 13.65
N GLY A 37 2.92 -0.53 13.72
CA GLY A 37 2.33 -1.02 14.97
C GLY A 37 1.46 0.00 15.72
N LEU A 38 1.43 1.28 15.34
CA LEU A 38 0.41 2.19 15.87
C LEU A 38 -0.97 1.81 15.36
N SER A 39 -1.91 1.64 16.29
CA SER A 39 -3.32 1.41 15.96
C SER A 39 -3.95 2.57 15.15
N SER A 40 -3.46 3.79 15.34
CA SER A 40 -3.93 4.98 14.62
C SER A 40 -3.28 5.20 13.25
N ALA A 41 -2.16 4.52 12.96
CA ALA A 41 -1.37 4.76 11.74
C ALA A 41 -2.17 4.50 10.45
N PRO A 42 -2.87 3.37 10.28
CA PRO A 42 -3.63 3.10 9.04
C PRO A 42 -4.69 4.18 8.76
N ARG A 43 -5.38 4.66 9.80
CA ARG A 43 -6.43 5.68 9.68
C ARG A 43 -5.83 7.04 9.30
N ALA A 44 -4.76 7.45 9.97
CA ALA A 44 -4.08 8.70 9.68
C ALA A 44 -3.51 8.71 8.26
N PHE A 45 -2.86 7.61 7.87
CA PHE A 45 -2.26 7.45 6.56
C PHE A 45 -3.31 7.47 5.44
N THR A 46 -4.42 6.74 5.61
CA THR A 46 -5.54 6.75 4.66
C THR A 46 -6.11 8.16 4.44
N LYS A 47 -6.24 8.98 5.51
CA LYS A 47 -6.71 10.37 5.37
C LYS A 47 -5.75 11.23 4.55
N ILE A 48 -4.44 11.07 4.76
CA ILE A 48 -3.43 11.82 4.02
C ILE A 48 -3.46 11.41 2.55
N LEU A 49 -3.50 10.12 2.26
CA LEU A 49 -3.61 9.62 0.90
C LEU A 49 -4.91 10.04 0.22
N ALA A 50 -6.02 10.16 0.94
CA ALA A 50 -7.27 10.65 0.36
C ALA A 50 -7.11 12.07 -0.21
N ALA A 51 -6.38 12.96 0.49
CA ALA A 51 -6.08 14.31 0.01
C ALA A 51 -5.18 14.28 -1.24
N LEU A 52 -4.11 13.48 -1.23
CA LEU A 52 -3.23 13.29 -2.38
C LEU A 52 -3.98 12.74 -3.60
N THR A 53 -4.84 11.75 -3.37
CA THR A 53 -5.68 11.12 -4.39
C THR A 53 -6.65 12.15 -4.98
N ALA A 54 -7.25 12.99 -4.15
CA ALA A 54 -8.12 14.08 -4.60
C ALA A 54 -7.37 15.09 -5.47
N HIS A 55 -6.12 15.44 -5.10
CA HIS A 55 -5.27 16.30 -5.92
C HIS A 55 -4.94 15.68 -7.28
N ILE A 56 -4.53 14.41 -7.33
CA ILE A 56 -4.24 13.72 -8.59
C ILE A 56 -5.50 13.64 -9.48
N ARG A 57 -6.67 13.40 -8.88
CA ARG A 57 -7.97 13.37 -9.59
C ARG A 57 -8.46 14.72 -10.13
N GLN A 58 -7.74 15.81 -9.87
CA GLN A 58 -7.96 17.08 -10.59
C GLN A 58 -7.55 16.96 -12.07
N THR A 59 -6.69 16.00 -12.38
CA THR A 59 -6.45 15.52 -13.75
C THR A 59 -7.31 14.28 -14.03
N PRO A 60 -7.62 13.94 -15.29
CA PRO A 60 -8.49 12.81 -15.64
C PRO A 60 -7.85 11.43 -15.43
N ILE A 61 -7.12 11.25 -14.33
CA ILE A 61 -6.46 10.01 -13.92
C ILE A 61 -7.38 9.25 -12.96
N ARG A 62 -7.78 8.03 -13.34
CA ARG A 62 -8.49 7.11 -12.44
C ARG A 62 -7.47 6.41 -11.54
N ILE A 63 -7.32 6.92 -10.33
CA ILE A 63 -6.40 6.40 -9.32
C ILE A 63 -7.17 5.90 -8.09
N GLN A 64 -6.75 4.76 -7.55
CA GLN A 64 -7.26 4.17 -6.31
C GLN A 64 -6.08 3.89 -5.39
N CYS A 65 -6.14 4.37 -4.16
CA CYS A 65 -5.08 4.18 -3.16
C CYS A 65 -5.62 3.35 -2.00
N TYR A 66 -4.83 2.39 -1.54
CA TYR A 66 -5.07 1.61 -0.34
C TYR A 66 -3.74 1.45 0.40
N LEU A 67 -3.58 2.15 1.52
CA LEU A 67 -2.29 2.22 2.22
C LEU A 67 -1.14 2.46 1.22
N ASP A 68 -0.09 1.66 1.26
CA ASP A 68 1.09 1.74 0.39
C ASP A 68 0.83 1.33 -1.06
N ASP A 69 -0.29 0.67 -1.37
CA ASP A 69 -0.66 0.23 -2.71
C ASP A 69 -1.48 1.29 -3.47
N ILE A 70 -1.00 1.65 -4.66
CA ILE A 70 -1.66 2.58 -5.58
C ILE A 70 -1.94 1.88 -6.92
N LEU A 71 -3.21 1.85 -7.31
CA LEU A 71 -3.70 1.33 -8.57
C LEU A 71 -4.12 2.47 -9.51
N ILE A 72 -3.69 2.40 -10.77
CA ILE A 72 -4.07 3.35 -11.82
C ILE A 72 -4.83 2.58 -12.90
N LEU A 73 -6.04 3.02 -13.20
CA LEU A 73 -6.86 2.47 -14.29
C LEU A 73 -6.88 3.44 -15.46
N SER A 74 -6.87 2.91 -16.68
CA SER A 74 -6.89 3.70 -17.91
C SER A 74 -7.51 2.90 -19.03
N SER A 75 -8.09 3.58 -20.02
CA SER A 75 -8.82 2.93 -21.13
C SER A 75 -7.90 2.39 -22.22
N SER A 76 -6.62 2.78 -22.23
CA SER A 76 -5.64 2.27 -23.18
C SER A 76 -4.25 2.19 -22.55
N ALA A 77 -3.37 1.35 -23.12
CA ALA A 77 -1.98 1.25 -22.67
C ALA A 77 -1.22 2.58 -22.84
N HIS A 78 -1.53 3.37 -23.89
CA HIS A 78 -0.93 4.69 -24.08
C HIS A 78 -1.32 5.65 -22.94
N GLN A 79 -2.61 5.73 -22.63
CA GLN A 79 -3.12 6.56 -21.54
C GLN A 79 -2.57 6.08 -20.18
N ALA A 80 -2.49 4.76 -19.97
CA ALA A 80 -1.90 4.19 -18.76
C ALA A 80 -0.45 4.64 -18.56
N ARG A 81 0.38 4.63 -19.62
CA ARG A 81 1.77 5.13 -19.54
C ARG A 81 1.82 6.62 -19.18
N ALA A 82 0.97 7.44 -19.80
CA ALA A 82 0.90 8.88 -19.49
C ALA A 82 0.47 9.13 -18.04
N ASN A 83 -0.53 8.39 -17.57
CA ASN A 83 -1.04 8.49 -16.20
C ASN A 83 -0.01 8.01 -15.17
N ILE A 84 0.68 6.89 -15.45
CA ILE A 84 1.78 6.40 -14.62
C ILE A 84 2.90 7.45 -14.54
N LYS A 85 3.32 8.01 -15.67
CA LYS A 85 4.36 9.05 -15.71
C LYS A 85 3.99 10.25 -14.86
N THR A 86 2.76 10.75 -14.99
CA THR A 86 2.26 11.87 -14.20
C THR A 86 2.26 11.55 -12.71
N THR A 87 1.72 10.38 -12.32
CA THR A 87 1.69 9.97 -10.91
C THR A 87 3.10 9.81 -10.31
N ILE A 88 4.05 9.24 -11.06
CA ILE A 88 5.45 9.11 -10.63
C ILE A 88 6.10 10.48 -10.41
N GLN A 89 5.69 11.51 -11.15
CA GLN A 89 6.19 12.87 -10.97
C GLN A 89 5.54 13.57 -9.77
N VAL A 90 4.25 13.33 -9.50
CA VAL A 90 3.50 13.98 -8.42
C VAL A 90 3.80 13.39 -7.04
N LEU A 91 4.01 12.08 -6.93
CA LEU A 91 4.22 11.43 -5.63
C LEU A 91 5.45 12.00 -4.88
N PRO A 92 6.65 12.14 -5.50
CA PRO A 92 7.82 12.69 -4.82
C PRO A 92 7.67 14.17 -4.46
N THR A 93 6.96 14.97 -5.24
CA THR A 93 6.71 16.40 -4.91
C THR A 93 5.86 16.56 -3.66
N HIS A 94 5.13 15.51 -3.26
CA HIS A 94 4.34 15.45 -2.03
C HIS A 94 5.02 14.64 -0.92
N GLY A 95 6.31 14.31 -1.06
CA GLY A 95 7.09 13.62 -0.04
C GLY A 95 6.94 12.10 -0.01
N PHE A 96 6.34 11.49 -1.03
CA PHE A 96 6.21 10.04 -1.13
C PHE A 96 7.29 9.42 -2.01
N SER A 97 8.05 8.48 -1.44
CA SER A 97 9.00 7.67 -2.18
C SER A 97 8.34 6.44 -2.80
N ILE A 98 8.69 6.13 -4.04
CA ILE A 98 8.15 4.99 -4.79
C ILE A 98 9.13 3.82 -4.71
N ASN A 99 8.62 2.64 -4.41
CA ASN A 99 9.38 1.41 -4.47
C ASN A 99 9.38 0.87 -5.90
N THR A 100 10.38 1.24 -6.70
CA THR A 100 10.46 0.84 -8.11
C THR A 100 10.61 -0.66 -8.31
N LYS A 101 11.18 -1.38 -7.34
CA LYS A 101 11.36 -2.84 -7.40
C LYS A 101 10.05 -3.60 -7.19
N LYS A 102 9.19 -3.13 -6.28
CA LYS A 102 7.86 -3.72 -6.02
C LYS A 102 6.77 -3.15 -6.92
N SER A 103 7.01 -1.99 -7.53
CA SER A 103 6.03 -1.34 -8.41
C SER A 103 6.00 -1.93 -9.81
N GLN A 104 4.81 -2.27 -10.28
CA GLN A 104 4.57 -2.52 -11.69
C GLN A 104 4.31 -1.19 -12.42
N LEU A 105 5.29 -0.72 -13.20
CA LEU A 105 5.26 0.58 -13.90
C LEU A 105 4.96 0.47 -15.40
N SER A 106 4.82 -0.73 -15.91
CA SER A 106 4.34 -1.01 -17.26
C SER A 106 2.86 -1.35 -17.23
N PRO A 107 2.03 -0.79 -18.14
CA PRO A 107 0.63 -1.15 -18.23
C PRO A 107 0.46 -2.65 -18.43
N SER A 108 -0.52 -3.24 -17.76
CA SER A 108 -0.93 -4.63 -17.96
C SER A 108 -2.44 -4.74 -17.81
N THR A 109 -3.03 -5.66 -18.56
CA THR A 109 -4.44 -6.04 -18.39
C THR A 109 -4.64 -7.03 -17.24
N ARG A 110 -3.58 -7.71 -16.79
CA ARG A 110 -3.57 -8.68 -15.69
C ARG A 110 -2.50 -8.33 -14.66
N LEU A 111 -2.89 -8.06 -13.42
CA LEU A 111 -1.96 -7.67 -12.35
C LEU A 111 -2.41 -8.13 -10.97
N SER A 112 -1.47 -8.24 -10.03
CA SER A 112 -1.75 -8.53 -8.61
C SER A 112 -1.94 -7.23 -7.83
N HIS A 113 -2.98 -7.16 -6.99
CA HIS A 113 -3.27 -6.03 -6.10
C HIS A 113 -4.10 -6.51 -4.90
N LEU A 114 -3.70 -6.16 -3.67
CA LEU A 114 -4.42 -6.48 -2.42
C LEU A 114 -4.76 -7.98 -2.23
N GLY A 115 -3.85 -8.87 -2.66
CA GLY A 115 -4.05 -10.32 -2.56
C GLY A 115 -5.06 -10.88 -3.57
N SER A 116 -5.31 -10.15 -4.66
CA SER A 116 -6.17 -10.54 -5.76
C SER A 116 -5.46 -10.33 -7.10
N ILE A 117 -5.81 -11.14 -8.10
CA ILE A 117 -5.39 -10.92 -9.50
C ILE A 117 -6.56 -10.26 -10.21
N ILE A 118 -6.35 -9.04 -10.70
CA ILE A 118 -7.32 -8.29 -11.50
C ILE A 118 -7.01 -8.59 -12.97
N ASP A 119 -7.99 -9.11 -13.71
CA ASP A 119 -7.91 -9.33 -15.16
C ASP A 119 -8.98 -8.50 -15.88
N THR A 120 -8.54 -7.40 -16.47
CA THR A 120 -9.38 -6.47 -17.23
C THR A 120 -9.73 -6.96 -18.63
N SER A 121 -9.01 -7.96 -19.16
CA SER A 121 -9.36 -8.55 -20.46
C SER A 121 -10.60 -9.44 -20.34
N GLN A 122 -10.75 -10.10 -19.19
CA GLN A 122 -11.89 -10.96 -18.88
C GLN A 122 -12.95 -10.27 -18.00
N ASN A 123 -12.67 -9.06 -17.50
CA ASN A 123 -13.47 -8.37 -16.48
C ASN A 123 -13.71 -9.23 -15.23
N MET A 124 -12.66 -9.93 -14.77
CA MET A 124 -12.72 -10.84 -13.63
C MET A 124 -11.68 -10.48 -12.57
N VAL A 125 -11.97 -10.85 -11.32
CA VAL A 125 -11.05 -10.75 -10.20
C VAL A 125 -10.92 -12.13 -9.56
N PHE A 126 -9.69 -12.59 -9.39
CA PHE A 126 -9.36 -13.89 -8.82
C PHE A 126 -8.63 -13.70 -7.48
N LEU A 127 -8.69 -14.70 -6.60
CA LEU A 127 -7.78 -14.75 -5.44
C LEU A 127 -6.36 -15.05 -5.91
N SER A 128 -5.36 -14.41 -5.32
CA SER A 128 -3.97 -14.75 -5.63
C SER A 128 -3.65 -16.18 -5.14
N PRO A 129 -2.76 -16.92 -5.84
CA PRO A 129 -2.32 -18.25 -5.40
C PRO A 129 -1.78 -18.25 -3.97
N ASP A 130 -1.01 -17.23 -3.59
CA ASP A 130 -0.48 -17.08 -2.22
C ASP A 130 -1.59 -16.98 -1.19
N ARG A 131 -2.65 -16.20 -1.49
CA ARG A 131 -3.79 -16.05 -0.59
C ARG A 131 -4.58 -17.35 -0.46
N LEU A 132 -4.74 -18.09 -1.56
CA LEU A 132 -5.36 -19.42 -1.55
C LEU A 132 -4.55 -20.40 -0.71
N ASN A 133 -3.23 -20.47 -0.90
CA ASN A 133 -2.34 -21.33 -0.14
C ASN A 133 -2.39 -21.01 1.37
N ASN A 134 -2.36 -19.72 1.72
CA ASN A 134 -2.47 -19.29 3.12
C ASN A 134 -3.81 -19.70 3.75
N ILE A 135 -4.92 -19.53 3.03
CA ILE A 135 -6.25 -19.95 3.52
C ILE A 135 -6.30 -21.48 3.66
N SER A 136 -5.81 -22.22 2.67
CA SER A 136 -5.77 -23.69 2.69
C SER A 136 -4.97 -24.21 3.89
N ASN A 137 -3.79 -23.64 4.14
CA ASN A 137 -2.95 -23.98 5.29
C ASN A 137 -3.62 -23.67 6.64
N MET A 138 -4.38 -22.58 6.73
CA MET A 138 -5.13 -22.28 7.96
C MET A 138 -6.26 -23.27 8.22
N ILE A 139 -6.89 -23.80 7.15
CA ILE A 139 -7.95 -24.80 7.27
C ILE A 139 -7.37 -26.15 7.72
N SER A 140 -6.25 -26.58 7.13
CA SER A 140 -5.60 -27.86 7.50
C SER A 140 -5.05 -27.86 8.94
N ILE A 141 -4.55 -26.72 9.43
CA ILE A 141 -4.14 -26.58 10.83
C ILE A 141 -5.34 -26.68 11.78
N ARG A 142 -6.52 -26.19 11.37
CA ARG A 142 -7.74 -26.26 12.19
C ARG A 142 -8.36 -27.65 12.24
N SER A 143 -8.24 -28.46 11.18
CA SER A 143 -8.70 -29.85 11.21
C SER A 143 -7.86 -30.72 12.14
N LEU A 144 -6.54 -30.53 12.17
CA LEU A 144 -5.64 -31.27 13.07
C LEU A 144 -5.87 -30.98 14.56
N ARG A 145 -6.31 -29.76 14.91
CA ARG A 145 -6.66 -29.40 16.30
C ARG A 145 -8.01 -29.96 16.77
N LYS A 146 -8.87 -30.44 15.86
CA LYS A 146 -10.14 -31.07 16.24
C LYS A 146 -10.01 -32.57 16.51
N GLU A 147 -8.97 -33.22 16.01
CA GLU A 147 -8.72 -34.65 16.23
C GLU A 147 -7.86 -34.94 17.48
N SER A 148 -7.43 -33.90 18.19
CA SER A 148 -6.58 -33.97 19.39
C SER A 148 -7.32 -33.64 20.69
N HIS A 149 -8.66 -33.65 20.65
CA HIS A 149 -9.57 -33.60 21.80
C HIS A 149 -10.59 -34.72 21.70
#